data_AF-A0A140PW81-F1
#
_entry.id   AF-A0A140PW81-F1
#
_cell.length_a   1.000
_cell.length_b   1.000
_cell.length_c   1.000
_cell.angle_alpha   90.00
_cell.angle_beta   90.00
_cell.angle_gamma   90.00
#
_symmetry.space_group_name_H-M   'P 1'
#
loop_
_entity.id
_entity.type
_entity.pdbx_description
1 polymer ?
#
loop_
_entity_poly.entity_id
_entity_poly.type
_entity_poly.pdbx_seq_one_letter_code
_entity_poly.pdbx_strand_id
1 'polypeptide(L)'
;MKIRKCFLLVMSLVSINFLNLNASESLVSSMKLNLAQKNDKKIFTIEIYQANGKLSSRSEYELKDKNIEKNEIKKLYELEKLGKIDYSSKIIEQYYENGNLKSRLTDIHTKETLEEYDENGKLINEECGE
;
A
#
# COMPACT_ATOMS: atom_id res chain seq x y z
N MET A 1 1.45 7.20 20.06
CA MET A 1 0.12 6.53 20.07
C MET A 1 -0.96 7.24 19.23
N LYS A 2 -0.59 8.07 18.23
CA LYS A 2 -1.54 8.70 17.27
C LYS A 2 -1.46 8.04 15.89
N ILE A 3 -0.26 7.85 15.38
CA ILE A 3 0.03 7.14 14.12
C ILE A 3 -0.67 5.77 14.02
N ARG A 4 -0.61 4.95 15.09
CA ARG A 4 -1.29 3.63 15.13
C ARG A 4 -2.81 3.70 14.90
N LYS A 5 -3.47 4.81 15.29
CA LYS A 5 -4.90 5.02 15.01
C LYS A 5 -5.13 5.41 13.55
N CYS A 6 -4.24 6.22 12.96
CA CYS A 6 -4.30 6.55 11.53
C CYS A 6 -4.01 5.31 10.66
N PHE A 7 -3.03 4.49 11.03
CA PHE A 7 -2.77 3.18 10.42
C PHE A 7 -3.99 2.25 10.47
N LEU A 8 -4.65 2.14 11.63
CA LEU A 8 -5.90 1.38 11.77
C LEU A 8 -7.04 1.98 10.95
N LEU A 9 -7.13 3.31 10.81
CA LEU A 9 -8.13 3.98 9.98
C LEU A 9 -7.89 3.74 8.48
N VAL A 10 -6.65 3.82 8.01
CA VAL A 10 -6.28 3.52 6.62
C VAL A 10 -6.55 2.04 6.30
N MET A 11 -6.14 1.13 7.17
CA MET A 11 -6.44 -0.31 7.02
C MET A 11 -7.94 -0.60 7.14
N SER A 12 -8.67 0.12 8.01
CA SER A 12 -10.13 0.03 8.11
C SER A 12 -10.82 0.57 6.86
N LEU A 13 -10.33 1.64 6.23
CA LEU A 13 -10.89 2.16 4.98
C LEU A 13 -10.69 1.17 3.82
N VAL A 14 -9.49 0.58 3.72
CA VAL A 14 -9.22 -0.52 2.78
C VAL A 14 -10.19 -1.67 3.05
N SER A 15 -10.36 -2.08 4.31
CA SER A 15 -11.26 -3.17 4.69
C SER A 15 -12.75 -2.87 4.46
N ILE A 16 -13.19 -1.62 4.69
CA ILE A 16 -14.56 -1.17 4.43
C ILE A 16 -14.83 -1.19 2.93
N ASN A 17 -13.89 -0.76 2.09
CA ASN A 17 -14.02 -0.89 0.63
C ASN A 17 -14.10 -2.36 0.17
N PHE A 18 -13.40 -3.28 0.86
CA PHE A 18 -13.53 -4.73 0.63
C PHE A 18 -14.89 -5.31 1.10
N LEU A 19 -15.49 -4.78 2.17
CA LEU A 19 -16.78 -5.22 2.71
C LEU A 19 -17.99 -4.60 1.97
N ASN A 20 -17.86 -3.37 1.46
CA ASN A 20 -18.89 -2.68 0.66
C ASN A 20 -18.99 -3.21 -0.79
N LEU A 21 -18.15 -4.19 -1.15
CA LEU A 21 -18.16 -4.92 -2.42
C LEU A 21 -19.49 -5.64 -2.73
N ASN A 22 -20.40 -5.73 -1.75
CA ASN A 22 -21.70 -6.38 -1.90
C ASN A 22 -22.87 -5.44 -2.23
N ALA A 23 -22.68 -4.11 -2.32
CA ALA A 23 -23.81 -3.18 -2.50
C ALA A 23 -23.62 -2.02 -3.50
N SER A 24 -22.45 -1.86 -4.13
CA SER A 24 -22.24 -0.81 -5.14
C SER A 24 -21.26 -1.29 -6.21
N GLU A 25 -21.61 -1.03 -7.46
CA GLU A 25 -20.98 -1.49 -8.69
C GLU A 25 -19.43 -1.32 -8.70
N SER A 26 -18.72 -2.43 -8.94
CA SER A 26 -17.35 -2.60 -9.48
C SER A 26 -16.29 -1.52 -9.16
N LEU A 27 -15.52 -1.67 -8.07
CA LEU A 27 -14.44 -0.72 -7.72
C LEU A 27 -12.99 -1.25 -7.79
N VAL A 28 -12.78 -2.54 -8.08
CA VAL A 28 -11.45 -3.11 -8.39
C VAL A 28 -11.55 -3.97 -9.65
N SER A 29 -10.80 -3.61 -10.69
CA SER A 29 -10.83 -4.36 -11.96
C SER A 29 -9.72 -5.39 -12.06
N SER A 30 -8.55 -5.07 -11.52
CA SER A 30 -7.38 -5.92 -11.64
C SER A 30 -6.35 -5.62 -10.56
N MET A 31 -5.56 -6.65 -10.26
CA MET A 31 -4.44 -6.58 -9.32
C MET A 31 -3.20 -7.14 -10.02
N LYS A 32 -2.07 -6.47 -9.80
CA LYS A 32 -0.77 -6.89 -10.30
C LYS A 32 0.21 -7.03 -9.13
N LEU A 33 0.88 -8.18 -9.11
CA LEU A 33 1.94 -8.46 -8.15
C LEU A 33 3.28 -8.43 -8.88
N ASN A 34 4.28 -7.76 -8.30
CA ASN A 34 5.65 -7.77 -8.81
C ASN A 34 6.66 -8.08 -7.69
N LEU A 35 7.70 -8.82 -8.03
CA LEU A 35 8.87 -9.03 -7.18
C LEU A 35 10.11 -8.73 -8.02
N ALA A 36 10.87 -7.74 -7.60
CA ALA A 36 12.06 -7.27 -8.28
C ALA A 36 13.25 -7.19 -7.32
N GLN A 37 14.46 -7.32 -7.87
CA GLN A 37 15.70 -7.06 -7.14
C GLN A 37 16.33 -5.77 -7.67
N LYS A 38 16.59 -4.82 -6.78
CA LYS A 38 17.19 -3.51 -7.11
C LYS A 38 18.26 -3.19 -6.07
N ASN A 39 19.51 -3.00 -6.48
CA ASN A 39 20.63 -2.65 -5.60
C ASN A 39 20.71 -3.56 -4.35
N ASP A 40 20.71 -4.88 -4.55
CA ASP A 40 20.70 -5.90 -3.48
C ASP A 40 19.51 -5.87 -2.51
N LYS A 41 18.46 -5.12 -2.84
CA LYS A 41 17.19 -5.11 -2.11
C LYS A 41 16.16 -5.91 -2.90
N LYS A 42 15.37 -6.74 -2.21
CA LYS A 42 14.19 -7.38 -2.80
C LYS A 42 12.96 -6.54 -2.51
N ILE A 43 12.29 -6.11 -3.57
CA ILE A 43 11.14 -5.23 -3.53
C ILE A 43 9.93 -6.01 -4.01
N PHE A 44 8.96 -6.17 -3.13
CA PHE A 44 7.66 -6.72 -3.45
C PHE A 44 6.66 -5.59 -3.61
N THR A 45 5.88 -5.62 -4.69
CA THR A 45 4.92 -4.57 -5.04
C THR A 45 3.56 -5.18 -5.31
N ILE A 46 2.52 -4.56 -4.75
CA ILE A 46 1.11 -4.84 -5.02
C ILE A 46 0.52 -3.57 -5.64
N GLU A 47 -0.04 -3.69 -6.84
CA GLU A 47 -0.76 -2.60 -7.50
C GLU A 47 -2.22 -3.04 -7.70
N ILE A 48 -3.15 -2.18 -7.30
CA ILE A 48 -4.59 -2.40 -7.46
C ILE A 48 -5.11 -1.31 -8.39
N TYR A 49 -5.88 -1.70 -9.40
CA TYR A 49 -6.39 -0.80 -10.43
C TYR A 49 -7.92 -0.69 -10.38
N GLN A 50 -8.40 0.53 -10.66
CA GLN A 50 -9.80 0.86 -10.81
C GLN A 50 -10.37 0.29 -12.13
N ALA A 51 -11.69 0.32 -12.31
CA ALA A 51 -12.35 -0.10 -13.56
C ALA A 51 -11.91 0.70 -14.79
N ASN A 52 -11.57 1.98 -14.61
CA ASN A 52 -11.05 2.84 -15.67
C ASN A 52 -9.56 2.59 -16.00
N GLY A 53 -8.90 1.61 -15.38
CA GLY A 53 -7.50 1.26 -15.60
C GLY A 53 -6.48 2.16 -14.86
N LYS A 54 -6.93 3.16 -14.11
CA LYS A 54 -6.05 3.98 -13.25
C LYS A 54 -5.70 3.25 -11.96
N LEU A 55 -4.56 3.61 -11.38
CA LEU A 55 -4.12 3.07 -10.11
C LEU A 55 -5.07 3.51 -8.98
N SER A 56 -5.47 2.57 -8.14
CA SER A 56 -6.27 2.79 -6.93
C SER A 56 -5.36 2.82 -5.71
N SER A 57 -4.48 1.84 -5.61
CA SER A 57 -3.49 1.76 -4.54
C SER A 57 -2.22 1.07 -5.01
N ARG A 58 -1.12 1.40 -4.35
CA ARG A 58 0.17 0.71 -4.51
C ARG A 58 0.80 0.50 -3.15
N SER A 59 1.20 -0.74 -2.89
CA SER A 59 1.99 -1.09 -1.71
C SER A 59 3.35 -1.60 -2.17
N GLU A 60 4.43 -1.09 -1.59
CA GLU A 60 5.80 -1.49 -1.86
C GLU A 60 6.49 -1.89 -0.56
N TYR A 61 7.13 -3.05 -0.57
CA TYR A 61 7.79 -3.65 0.58
C TYR A 61 9.24 -3.96 0.23
N GLU A 62 10.18 -3.35 0.93
CA GLU A 62 11.58 -3.79 0.92
C GLU A 62 11.72 -4.97 1.89
N LEU A 63 11.88 -6.19 1.37
CA LEU A 63 11.91 -7.40 2.18
C LEU A 63 13.22 -7.51 2.97
N LYS A 64 13.15 -7.97 4.23
CA LYS A 64 14.36 -8.31 5.01
C LYS A 64 15.05 -9.55 4.44
N ASP A 65 14.26 -10.57 4.11
CA ASP A 65 14.76 -11.79 3.49
C ASP A 65 15.01 -11.57 1.99
N LYS A 66 16.27 -11.69 1.59
CA LYS A 66 16.71 -11.52 0.20
C LYS A 66 16.65 -12.83 -0.60
N ASN A 67 16.38 -13.97 0.03
CA ASN A 67 16.39 -15.27 -0.64
C ASN A 67 15.05 -15.64 -1.31
N ILE A 68 14.00 -14.85 -1.10
CA ILE A 68 12.64 -15.16 -1.63
C ILE A 68 12.61 -15.15 -3.16
N GLU A 69 12.19 -16.25 -3.77
CA GLU A 69 12.16 -16.39 -5.23
C GLU A 69 10.91 -15.76 -5.87
N LYS A 70 10.98 -15.44 -7.17
CA LYS A 70 9.87 -14.82 -7.93
C LYS A 70 8.61 -15.68 -7.98
N ASN A 71 8.76 -17.00 -7.98
CA ASN A 71 7.65 -17.96 -7.93
C ASN A 71 6.89 -17.92 -6.58
N GLU A 72 7.51 -17.42 -5.51
CA GLU A 72 6.92 -17.28 -4.17
C GLU A 72 6.08 -16.01 -3.99
N ILE A 73 5.89 -15.21 -5.05
CA ILE A 73 5.17 -13.94 -4.97
C ILE A 73 3.74 -14.06 -4.40
N LYS A 74 3.05 -15.17 -4.68
CA LYS A 74 1.72 -15.44 -4.10
C LYS A 74 1.77 -15.65 -2.59
N LYS A 75 2.82 -16.30 -2.09
CA LYS A 75 3.04 -16.51 -0.65
C LYS A 75 3.29 -15.18 0.06
N LEU A 76 4.02 -14.26 -0.57
CA LEU A 76 4.18 -12.89 -0.04
C LEU A 76 2.87 -12.14 0.07
N TYR A 77 2.02 -12.25 -0.96
CA TYR A 77 0.70 -11.64 -0.94
C TYR A 77 -0.19 -12.19 0.20
N GLU A 78 -0.18 -13.50 0.44
CA GLU A 78 -0.91 -14.08 1.57
C GLU A 78 -0.33 -13.66 2.94
N LEU A 79 1.00 -13.53 3.06
CA LEU A 79 1.63 -12.98 4.27
C LEU A 79 1.24 -11.52 4.52
N GLU A 80 1.13 -10.73 3.44
CA GLU A 80 0.72 -9.33 3.50
C GLU A 80 -0.71 -9.18 4.02
N LYS A 81 -1.66 -9.96 3.50
CA LYS A 81 -3.05 -10.00 4.01
C LYS A 81 -3.13 -10.33 5.50
N LEU A 82 -2.21 -11.18 5.97
CA LEU A 82 -2.13 -11.57 7.37
C LEU A 82 -1.38 -10.53 8.25
N GLY A 83 -0.84 -9.47 7.65
CA GLY A 83 0.00 -8.48 8.35
C GLY A 83 1.33 -9.03 8.82
N LYS A 84 1.83 -10.11 8.21
CA LYS A 84 3.01 -10.89 8.64
C LYS A 84 4.20 -10.76 7.71
N ILE A 85 4.13 -9.87 6.72
CA ILE A 85 5.26 -9.62 5.84
C ILE A 85 6.42 -9.01 6.64
N ASP A 86 7.61 -9.58 6.51
CA ASP A 86 8.82 -9.04 7.17
C ASP A 86 9.57 -8.13 6.20
N TYR A 87 9.60 -6.84 6.53
CA TYR A 87 10.15 -5.79 5.69
C TYR A 87 11.17 -4.95 6.46
N SER A 88 12.07 -4.30 5.73
CA SER A 88 12.95 -3.24 6.21
C SER A 88 12.27 -1.88 6.10
N SER A 89 11.55 -1.67 4.99
CA SER A 89 10.74 -0.48 4.76
C SER A 89 9.47 -0.83 3.99
N LYS A 90 8.43 -0.02 4.16
CA LYS A 90 7.15 -0.15 3.47
C LYS A 90 6.65 1.23 3.04
N ILE A 91 6.12 1.29 1.83
CA ILE A 91 5.38 2.42 1.32
C ILE A 91 3.98 1.94 0.94
N ILE A 92 2.93 2.63 1.39
CA ILE A 92 1.55 2.39 0.96
C ILE A 92 0.99 3.71 0.42
N GLU A 93 0.53 3.67 -0.82
CA GLU A 93 -0.05 4.80 -1.54
C GLU A 93 -1.50 4.51 -1.91
N GLN A 94 -2.34 5.53 -1.78
CA GLN A 94 -3.71 5.53 -2.29
C GLN A 94 -3.87 6.69 -3.25
N TYR A 95 -4.74 6.52 -4.24
CA TYR A 95 -4.93 7.46 -5.34
C TYR A 95 -6.40 7.86 -5.47
N TYR A 96 -6.64 9.09 -5.90
CA TYR A 96 -7.96 9.55 -6.31
C TYR A 96 -8.35 8.95 -7.68
N GLU A 97 -9.64 9.03 -8.04
CA GLU A 97 -10.13 8.61 -9.37
C GLU A 97 -9.50 9.39 -10.52
N ASN A 98 -9.09 10.63 -10.27
CA ASN A 98 -8.38 11.43 -11.26
C ASN A 98 -6.94 10.90 -11.51
N GLY A 99 -6.41 10.05 -10.62
CA GLY A 99 -5.07 9.45 -10.70
C GLY A 99 -4.03 10.15 -9.83
N ASN A 100 -4.39 11.25 -9.16
CA ASN A 100 -3.49 11.96 -8.27
C ASN A 100 -3.31 11.20 -6.94
N LEU A 101 -2.13 11.32 -6.35
CA LEU A 101 -1.84 10.75 -5.04
C LEU A 101 -2.78 11.36 -4.00
N LYS A 102 -3.39 10.52 -3.18
CA LYS A 102 -4.31 10.91 -2.11
C LYS A 102 -3.63 10.85 -0.75
N SER A 103 -2.92 9.77 -0.50
CA SER A 103 -2.17 9.58 0.75
C SER A 103 -0.97 8.70 0.52
N ARG A 104 0.11 8.94 1.26
CA ARG A 104 1.27 8.06 1.30
C ARG A 104 1.67 7.80 2.75
N LEU A 105 1.74 6.52 3.10
CA LEU A 105 2.34 6.04 4.34
C LEU A 105 3.73 5.52 4.01
N THR A 106 4.75 6.03 4.70
CA THR A 106 6.11 5.52 4.64
C THR A 106 6.53 5.05 6.02
N ASP A 107 6.94 3.79 6.12
CA ASP A 107 7.37 3.15 7.37
C ASP A 107 8.76 2.55 7.15
N ILE A 108 9.75 3.04 7.92
CA ILE A 108 11.13 2.54 7.90
C ILE A 108 11.52 1.88 9.23
N HIS A 109 10.55 1.37 9.99
CA HIS A 109 10.64 0.83 11.37
C HIS A 109 11.03 1.85 12.45
N THR A 110 11.92 2.79 12.15
CA THR A 110 12.41 3.82 13.09
C THR A 110 11.59 5.10 13.03
N LYS A 111 10.85 5.30 11.94
CA LYS A 111 10.03 6.47 11.69
C LYS A 111 8.88 6.07 10.78
N GLU A 112 7.71 6.58 11.11
CA GLU A 112 6.52 6.51 10.26
C GLU A 112 6.17 7.91 9.79
N THR A 113 5.83 8.07 8.51
CA THR A 113 5.39 9.34 7.94
C THR A 113 4.11 9.11 7.15
N LEU A 114 3.06 9.86 7.50
CA LEU A 114 1.79 9.86 6.81
C LEU A 114 1.61 11.22 6.14
N GLU A 115 1.52 11.20 4.82
CA GLU A 115 1.27 12.37 3.99
C GLU A 115 -0.12 12.28 3.37
N GLU A 116 -0.85 13.40 3.37
CA GLU A 116 -2.15 13.54 2.74
C GLU A 116 -2.12 14.67 1.71
N TYR A 117 -2.78 14.44 0.58
CA TYR A 117 -2.76 15.30 -0.58
C TYR A 117 -4.20 15.65 -0.99
N ASP A 118 -4.40 16.87 -1.50
CA ASP A 118 -5.66 17.23 -2.12
C ASP A 118 -5.81 16.61 -3.52
N GLU A 119 -6.99 16.76 -4.12
CA GLU A 119 -7.31 16.22 -5.44
C GLU A 119 -6.43 16.79 -6.57
N ASN A 120 -5.75 17.92 -6.36
CA ASN A 120 -4.82 18.52 -7.32
C ASN A 120 -3.37 18.02 -7.12
N GLY A 121 -3.14 17.14 -6.15
CA GLY A 121 -1.84 16.58 -5.82
C GLY A 121 -0.98 17.47 -4.92
N LYS A 122 -1.57 18.50 -4.28
CA LYS A 122 -0.85 19.35 -3.33
C LYS A 122 -0.87 18.71 -1.95
N LEU A 123 0.30 18.66 -1.29
CA LEU A 123 0.41 18.22 0.10
C LEU A 123 -0.39 19.15 1.01
N ILE A 124 -1.29 18.56 1.81
CA ILE A 124 -2.14 19.29 2.75
C ILE A 124 -1.84 18.94 4.21
N ASN A 125 -1.27 17.76 4.48
CA ASN A 125 -0.88 17.34 5.82
C ASN A 125 0.31 16.39 5.76
N GLU A 126 1.18 16.48 6.77
CA GLU A 126 2.29 15.55 7.00
C GLU A 126 2.40 15.28 8.50
N GLU A 127 2.20 14.03 8.90
CA GLU A 127 2.37 13.57 10.27
C GLU A 127 3.59 12.65 10.36
N CYS A 128 4.52 12.98 11.26
CA CYS A 128 5.68 12.15 11.56
C CYS A 128 5.50 11.47 12.92
N GLY A 129 5.56 10.14 12.93
CA GLY A 129 5.63 9.32 14.15
C GLY A 129 7.05 8.87 14.41
N GLU A 130 7.50 9.05 15.66
CA GLU A 130 8.67 8.40 16.26
C GLU A 130 8.26 7.16 17.07
#